data_AF-A0A2E4Z7V7-F1
#
_entry.id   AF-A0A2E4Z7V7-F1
#
_cell.length_a   1.000
_cell.length_b   1.000
_cell.length_c   1.000
_cell.angle_alpha   90.00
_cell.angle_beta   90.00
_cell.angle_gamma   90.00
#
_symmetry.space_group_name_H-M   'P 1'
#
loop_
_entity.id
_entity.type
_entity.pdbx_description
1 polymer ?
#
loop_
_entity_poly.entity_id
_entity_poly.type
_entity_poly.pdbx_seq_one_letter_code
_entity_poly.pdbx_strand_id
1 'polypeptide(L)'
;IGRTKDAIPTLKKLFDRVAGQVPIVLELKGRKDEDDGFVGAVLEELEDYDGKVAIMSFDHWLLEELIELDCPYPVGLTAEGVREEKFAEHEAMMKLGLDFVSYGILHMPNRFVTEIRQGGTPVITWTVRTPDMRERSEQQADQMTFEGFDPDAA
;
A
#
# COMPACT_ATOMS: atom_id res chain seq x y z
N ILE A 1 -10.55 -17.54 -14.01
CA ILE A 1 -9.25 -17.58 -13.30
C ILE A 1 -9.24 -18.87 -12.47
N GLY A 2 -8.17 -19.66 -12.46
CA GLY A 2 -8.11 -20.87 -11.62
C GLY A 2 -9.33 -21.81 -11.74
N ARG A 3 -9.60 -22.34 -12.96
CA ARG A 3 -10.74 -23.22 -13.29
C ARG A 3 -12.15 -22.58 -13.25
N THR A 4 -12.28 -21.26 -13.02
CA THR A 4 -13.55 -20.53 -13.17
C THR A 4 -13.69 -19.86 -14.54
N LYS A 5 -14.89 -19.32 -14.82
CA LYS A 5 -15.16 -18.47 -16.00
C LYS A 5 -14.75 -17.00 -15.82
N ASP A 6 -14.23 -16.64 -14.64
CA ASP A 6 -13.89 -15.25 -14.35
C ASP A 6 -12.68 -14.78 -15.15
N ALA A 7 -12.65 -13.49 -15.48
CA ALA A 7 -11.53 -12.81 -16.11
C ALA A 7 -10.90 -11.82 -15.14
N ILE A 8 -9.66 -11.40 -15.42
CA ILE A 8 -9.01 -10.32 -14.67
C ILE A 8 -9.85 -9.04 -14.90
N PRO A 9 -10.38 -8.39 -13.84
CA PRO A 9 -11.15 -7.18 -13.99
C PRO A 9 -10.23 -6.03 -14.41
N THR A 10 -10.80 -5.03 -15.11
CA THR A 10 -10.14 -3.73 -15.28
C THR A 10 -10.23 -2.95 -13.98
N LEU A 11 -9.40 -1.91 -13.83
CA LEU A 11 -9.46 -1.00 -12.68
C LEU A 11 -10.84 -0.34 -12.57
N LYS A 12 -11.40 0.16 -13.69
CA LYS A 12 -12.77 0.67 -13.75
C LYS A 12 -13.82 -0.29 -13.20
N LYS A 13 -13.76 -1.58 -13.58
CA LYS A 13 -14.70 -2.60 -13.09
C LYS A 13 -14.58 -2.83 -11.58
N LEU A 14 -13.37 -2.71 -11.02
CA LEU A 14 -13.17 -2.74 -9.58
C LEU A 14 -13.87 -1.54 -8.92
N PHE A 15 -13.64 -0.33 -9.43
CA PHE A 15 -14.25 0.90 -8.92
C PHE A 15 -15.77 0.89 -9.02
N ASP A 16 -16.35 0.49 -10.17
CA ASP A 16 -17.79 0.32 -10.35
C ASP A 16 -18.37 -0.68 -9.34
N ARG A 17 -17.60 -1.74 -9.01
CA ARG A 17 -18.06 -2.78 -8.08
C ARG A 17 -18.02 -2.33 -6.63
N VAL A 18 -16.99 -1.58 -6.23
CA VAL A 18 -16.84 -1.04 -4.88
C VAL A 18 -17.79 0.13 -4.67
N ALA A 19 -17.94 1.01 -5.66
CA ALA A 19 -18.86 2.15 -5.67
C ALA A 19 -18.79 2.98 -4.37
N GLY A 20 -17.58 3.24 -3.87
CA GLY A 20 -17.35 4.03 -2.65
C GLY A 20 -17.84 3.40 -1.34
N GLN A 21 -18.34 2.17 -1.34
CA GLN A 21 -18.86 1.49 -0.13
C GLN A 21 -17.78 1.25 0.93
N VAL A 22 -16.54 1.07 0.50
CA VAL A 22 -15.36 0.92 1.35
C VAL A 22 -14.17 1.69 0.76
N PRO A 23 -13.23 2.17 1.60
CA PRO A 23 -11.99 2.74 1.11
C PRO A 23 -11.14 1.69 0.37
N ILE A 24 -10.36 2.13 -0.62
CA ILE A 24 -9.43 1.28 -1.37
C ILE A 24 -8.00 1.73 -1.07
N VAL A 25 -7.13 0.77 -0.73
CA VAL A 25 -5.67 0.97 -0.77
C VAL A 25 -5.15 0.27 -2.04
N LEU A 26 -4.71 1.07 -3.01
CA LEU A 26 -4.34 0.62 -4.35
C LEU A 26 -2.81 0.50 -4.46
N GLU A 27 -2.30 -0.73 -4.49
CA GLU A 27 -0.88 -0.97 -4.75
C GLU A 27 -0.57 -0.95 -6.25
N LEU A 28 0.31 -0.05 -6.67
CA LEU A 28 0.83 -0.01 -8.04
C LEU A 28 2.04 -0.94 -8.16
N LYS A 29 2.01 -1.76 -9.20
CA LYS A 29 3.12 -2.62 -9.61
C LYS A 29 3.40 -2.37 -11.08
N GLY A 30 4.60 -1.93 -11.39
CA GLY A 30 5.00 -1.60 -12.76
C GLY A 30 6.34 -2.23 -13.12
N ARG A 31 6.66 -2.18 -14.41
CA ARG A 31 7.96 -2.54 -14.97
C ARG A 31 8.56 -1.26 -15.53
N LYS A 32 9.63 -0.82 -14.87
CA LYS A 32 10.39 0.35 -15.31
C LYS A 32 10.83 0.16 -16.77
N ASP A 33 10.74 1.23 -17.55
CA ASP A 33 11.04 1.29 -18.99
C ASP A 33 10.05 0.54 -19.93
N GLU A 34 9.04 -0.17 -19.40
CA GLU A 34 8.01 -0.84 -20.20
C GLU A 34 6.61 -0.24 -20.00
N ASP A 35 6.38 0.43 -18.88
CA ASP A 35 5.07 0.93 -18.46
C ASP A 35 5.05 2.48 -18.40
N ASP A 36 5.61 3.15 -19.43
CA ASP A 36 5.57 4.61 -19.57
C ASP A 36 4.14 5.14 -19.54
N GLY A 37 3.88 6.16 -18.70
CA GLY A 37 2.56 6.77 -18.53
C GLY A 37 1.59 5.96 -17.68
N PHE A 38 2.04 4.88 -17.03
CA PHE A 38 1.20 4.03 -16.20
C PHE A 38 0.57 4.78 -15.02
N VAL A 39 1.34 5.61 -14.31
CA VAL A 39 0.82 6.40 -13.19
C VAL A 39 -0.26 7.37 -13.67
N GLY A 40 0.00 8.09 -14.77
CA GLY A 40 -0.97 8.99 -15.37
C GLY A 40 -2.28 8.30 -15.74
N ALA A 41 -2.21 7.12 -16.37
CA ALA A 41 -3.41 6.34 -16.73
C ALA A 41 -4.20 5.86 -15.50
N VAL A 42 -3.51 5.53 -14.40
CA VAL A 42 -4.18 5.17 -13.13
C VAL A 42 -4.88 6.39 -12.52
N LEU A 43 -4.22 7.56 -12.52
CA LEU A 43 -4.80 8.80 -12.01
C LEU A 43 -6.02 9.23 -12.83
N GLU A 44 -5.99 9.10 -14.16
CA GLU A 44 -7.13 9.36 -15.05
C GLU A 44 -8.33 8.46 -14.70
N GLU A 45 -8.13 7.16 -14.48
CA GLU A 45 -9.20 6.24 -14.07
C GLU A 45 -9.75 6.54 -12.66
N LEU A 46 -9.00 7.26 -11.82
CA LEU A 46 -9.42 7.67 -10.49
C LEU A 46 -10.23 8.98 -10.48
N GLU A 47 -10.15 9.83 -11.52
CA GLU A 47 -10.85 11.12 -11.60
C GLU A 47 -12.37 10.97 -11.41
N ASP A 48 -12.95 9.89 -11.95
CA ASP A 48 -14.38 9.60 -11.90
C ASP A 48 -14.80 8.79 -10.65
N TYR A 49 -13.86 8.44 -9.75
CA TYR A 49 -14.17 7.60 -8.59
C TYR A 49 -14.39 8.43 -7.31
N ASP A 50 -15.63 8.52 -6.86
CA ASP A 50 -16.04 9.28 -5.67
C ASP A 50 -15.61 8.65 -4.32
N GLY A 51 -15.06 7.43 -4.33
CA GLY A 51 -14.67 6.71 -3.13
C GLY A 51 -13.31 7.16 -2.57
N LYS A 52 -13.06 6.85 -1.29
CA LYS A 52 -11.75 7.11 -0.68
C LYS A 52 -10.69 6.16 -1.24
N VAL A 53 -9.57 6.71 -1.69
CA VAL A 53 -8.42 5.94 -2.20
C VAL A 53 -7.13 6.43 -1.53
N ALA A 54 -6.25 5.48 -1.24
CA ALA A 54 -4.83 5.72 -0.99
C ALA A 54 -4.02 4.86 -1.96
N ILE A 55 -2.87 5.34 -2.42
CA ILE A 55 -2.01 4.66 -3.38
C ILE A 55 -0.72 4.23 -2.68
N MET A 56 -0.17 3.06 -3.02
CA MET A 56 1.12 2.62 -2.48
C MET A 56 1.92 1.83 -3.51
N SER A 57 3.22 1.67 -3.30
CA SER A 57 4.06 0.81 -4.13
C SER A 57 5.34 0.40 -3.40
N PHE A 58 5.94 -0.71 -3.82
CA PHE A 58 7.35 -1.04 -3.50
C PHE A 58 8.33 -0.32 -4.42
N ASP A 59 7.88 0.04 -5.62
CA ASP A 59 8.73 0.60 -6.64
C ASP A 59 8.89 2.10 -6.38
N HIS A 60 10.07 2.50 -5.91
CA HIS A 60 10.34 3.91 -5.58
C HIS A 60 10.09 4.87 -6.75
N TRP A 61 10.34 4.43 -7.99
CA TRP A 61 10.12 5.24 -9.19
C TRP A 61 8.62 5.55 -9.42
N LEU A 62 7.71 4.65 -9.05
CA LEU A 62 6.27 4.91 -9.11
C LEU A 62 5.85 5.93 -8.06
N LEU A 63 6.46 5.89 -6.87
CA LEU A 63 6.21 6.86 -5.81
C LEU A 63 6.74 8.24 -6.18
N GLU A 64 7.94 8.31 -6.76
CA GLU A 64 8.52 9.55 -7.31
C GLU A 64 7.62 10.15 -8.39
N GLU A 65 7.17 9.35 -9.36
CA GLU A 65 6.28 9.81 -10.43
C GLU A 65 4.91 10.29 -9.89
N LEU A 66 4.34 9.63 -8.88
CA LEU A 66 3.12 10.10 -8.20
C LEU A 66 3.31 11.49 -7.56
N ILE A 67 4.47 11.74 -6.96
CA ILE A 67 4.80 13.05 -6.38
C ILE A 67 4.99 14.09 -7.48
N GLU A 68 5.72 13.74 -8.55
CA GLU A 68 5.96 14.65 -9.69
C GLU A 68 4.67 15.05 -10.42
N LEU A 69 3.66 14.18 -10.43
CA LEU A 69 2.34 14.44 -10.99
C LEU A 69 1.36 15.12 -10.02
N ASP A 70 1.83 15.58 -8.86
CA ASP A 70 1.00 16.22 -7.83
C ASP A 70 -0.23 15.35 -7.45
N CYS A 71 -0.02 14.05 -7.24
CA CYS A 71 -1.08 13.09 -6.90
C CYS A 71 -1.97 13.62 -5.76
N PRO A 72 -3.31 13.74 -5.96
CA PRO A 72 -4.21 14.31 -4.95
C PRO A 72 -4.62 13.33 -3.84
N TYR A 73 -4.16 12.07 -3.93
CA TYR A 73 -4.46 11.00 -2.98
C TYR A 73 -3.26 10.73 -2.06
N PRO A 74 -3.49 10.23 -0.83
CA PRO A 74 -2.40 9.80 0.03
C PRO A 74 -1.51 8.76 -0.64
N VAL A 75 -0.19 8.94 -0.60
CA VAL A 75 0.80 8.06 -1.22
C VAL A 75 1.64 7.39 -0.14
N GLY A 76 1.78 6.06 -0.20
CA GLY A 76 2.48 5.28 0.82
C GLY A 76 3.61 4.40 0.29
N LEU A 77 4.66 4.29 1.09
CA LEU A 77 5.77 3.37 0.84
C LEU A 77 5.38 1.95 1.25
N THR A 78 5.40 1.00 0.31
CA THR A 78 5.37 -0.43 0.67
C THR A 78 6.80 -0.93 0.82
N ALA A 79 7.14 -1.46 2.01
CA ALA A 79 8.51 -1.74 2.36
C ALA A 79 8.67 -3.01 3.19
N GLU A 80 9.89 -3.55 3.18
CA GLU A 80 10.29 -4.68 3.99
C GLU A 80 11.80 -4.69 4.28
N GLY A 81 12.22 -5.66 5.09
CA GLY A 81 13.61 -5.86 5.49
C GLY A 81 13.86 -5.51 6.96
N VAL A 82 15.01 -5.96 7.48
CA VAL A 82 15.44 -5.73 8.87
C VAL A 82 16.86 -5.16 8.96
N ARG A 83 17.43 -4.79 7.82
CA ARG A 83 18.81 -4.36 7.71
C ARG A 83 18.90 -2.84 7.69
N GLU A 84 19.95 -2.29 8.28
CA GLU A 84 20.22 -0.86 8.33
C GLU A 84 20.29 -0.19 6.96
N GLU A 85 20.84 -0.89 5.95
CA GLU A 85 20.89 -0.35 4.59
C GLU A 85 19.48 -0.15 4.01
N LYS A 86 18.55 -1.08 4.31
CA LYS A 86 17.14 -0.95 3.92
C LYS A 86 16.43 0.17 4.66
N PHE A 87 16.69 0.33 5.96
CA PHE A 87 16.11 1.45 6.70
C PHE A 87 16.56 2.80 6.15
N ALA A 88 17.84 2.96 5.78
CA ALA A 88 18.33 4.18 5.16
C ALA A 88 17.65 4.47 3.80
N GLU A 89 17.41 3.43 2.98
CA GLU A 89 16.63 3.55 1.74
C GLU A 89 15.19 4.02 2.00
N HIS A 90 14.52 3.41 2.98
CA HIS A 90 13.13 3.75 3.34
C HIS A 90 13.01 5.16 3.93
N GLU A 91 13.95 5.55 4.80
CA GLU A 91 14.05 6.90 5.35
C GLU A 91 14.27 7.96 4.27
N ALA A 92 15.05 7.65 3.22
CA ALA A 92 15.24 8.54 2.09
C ALA A 92 13.93 8.76 1.32
N MET A 93 13.16 7.70 1.10
CA MET A 93 11.85 7.80 0.45
C MET A 93 10.85 8.61 1.27
N MET A 94 10.78 8.39 2.58
CA MET A 94 9.84 9.13 3.43
C MET A 94 10.14 10.64 3.46
N LYS A 95 11.39 11.07 3.22
CA LYS A 95 11.74 12.49 3.08
C LYS A 95 11.13 13.16 1.85
N LEU A 96 10.61 12.40 0.89
CA LEU A 96 9.88 12.93 -0.26
C LEU A 96 8.44 13.34 0.08
N GLY A 97 8.00 13.14 1.33
CA GLY A 97 6.68 13.58 1.80
C GLY A 97 5.57 12.54 1.65
N LEU A 98 5.91 11.25 1.67
CA LEU A 98 4.94 10.16 1.66
C LEU A 98 4.07 10.17 2.93
N ASP A 99 2.80 9.82 2.77
CA ASP A 99 1.77 9.96 3.80
C ASP A 99 1.69 8.78 4.77
N PHE A 100 2.10 7.58 4.36
CA PHE A 100 2.05 6.37 5.19
C PHE A 100 3.08 5.31 4.78
N VAL A 101 3.24 4.27 5.61
CA VAL A 101 4.08 3.11 5.32
C VAL A 101 3.26 1.82 5.40
N SER A 102 3.48 0.89 4.49
CA SER A 102 2.94 -0.47 4.49
C SER A 102 4.09 -1.48 4.63
N TYR A 103 4.23 -2.13 5.80
CA TYR A 103 5.42 -2.91 6.15
C TYR A 103 5.19 -4.41 6.38
N GLY A 104 6.17 -5.22 5.98
CA GLY A 104 6.14 -6.68 6.20
C GLY A 104 6.04 -7.08 7.68
N ILE A 105 4.95 -7.73 8.11
CA ILE A 105 4.69 -8.14 9.51
C ILE A 105 5.75 -9.10 10.07
N LEU A 106 6.37 -9.89 9.20
CA LEU A 106 7.44 -10.81 9.56
C LEU A 106 8.75 -10.09 9.91
N HIS A 107 8.89 -8.84 9.50
CA HIS A 107 10.03 -7.97 9.77
C HIS A 107 9.77 -7.01 10.92
N MET A 108 8.69 -7.22 11.68
CA MET A 108 8.26 -6.40 12.81
C MET A 108 8.49 -7.10 14.15
N PRO A 109 8.83 -6.35 15.22
CA PRO A 109 9.11 -4.91 15.23
C PRO A 109 10.50 -4.59 14.66
N ASN A 110 10.68 -3.35 14.19
CA ASN A 110 11.99 -2.81 13.80
C ASN A 110 12.09 -1.30 14.05
N ARG A 111 13.32 -0.76 14.03
CA ARG A 111 13.57 0.66 14.37
C ARG A 111 12.89 1.63 13.40
N PHE A 112 12.93 1.34 12.10
CA PHE A 112 12.36 2.23 11.08
C PHE A 112 10.87 2.43 11.32
N VAL A 113 10.11 1.34 11.47
CA VAL A 113 8.66 1.45 11.72
C VAL A 113 8.35 2.08 13.08
N THR A 114 9.19 1.81 14.09
CA THR A 114 9.06 2.48 15.40
C THR A 114 9.18 4.00 15.28
N GLU A 115 10.20 4.48 14.56
CA GLU A 115 10.46 5.91 14.35
C GLU A 115 9.36 6.57 13.51
N ILE A 116 8.92 5.94 12.43
CA ILE A 116 7.81 6.42 11.58
C ILE A 116 6.53 6.62 12.40
N ARG A 117 6.17 5.66 13.25
CA ARG A 117 4.98 5.78 14.11
C ARG A 117 5.14 6.83 15.19
N GLN A 118 6.32 6.94 15.81
CA GLN A 118 6.58 8.00 16.78
C GLN A 118 6.53 9.40 16.14
N GLY A 119 6.87 9.49 14.85
CA GLY A 119 6.69 10.70 14.04
C GLY A 119 5.25 11.02 13.66
N GLY A 120 4.29 10.13 13.97
CA GLY A 120 2.86 10.32 13.67
C GLY A 120 2.44 9.86 12.28
N THR A 121 3.33 9.22 11.51
CA THR A 121 2.99 8.65 10.20
C THR A 121 2.25 7.32 10.38
N PRO A 122 1.07 7.14 9.76
CA PRO A 122 0.33 5.88 9.82
C PRO A 122 1.10 4.69 9.23
N VAL A 123 0.90 3.52 9.83
CA VAL A 123 1.50 2.27 9.40
C VAL A 123 0.45 1.21 9.14
N ILE A 124 0.56 0.55 7.99
CA ILE A 124 -0.17 -0.66 7.62
C ILE A 124 0.82 -1.83 7.68
N THR A 125 0.37 -3.05 8.02
CA THR A 125 1.21 -4.26 7.89
C THR A 125 0.68 -5.25 6.89
N TRP A 126 1.56 -6.06 6.31
CA TRP A 126 1.20 -7.14 5.39
C TRP A 126 2.20 -8.31 5.48
N THR A 127 1.90 -9.53 5.06
CA THR A 127 0.56 -10.09 4.95
C THR A 127 0.26 -10.84 6.24
N VAL A 128 -0.76 -10.39 6.97
CA VAL A 128 -1.19 -11.03 8.21
C VAL A 128 -2.00 -12.29 7.89
N ARG A 129 -1.63 -13.42 8.48
CA ARG A 129 -2.28 -14.72 8.20
C ARG A 129 -2.64 -15.55 9.43
N THR A 130 -2.12 -15.18 10.60
CA THR A 130 -2.31 -15.95 11.84
C THR A 130 -2.74 -15.02 12.98
N PRO A 131 -3.38 -15.55 14.04
CA PRO A 131 -3.72 -14.78 15.24
C PRO A 131 -2.51 -14.04 15.83
N ASP A 132 -1.35 -14.71 15.94
CA ASP A 132 -0.12 -14.08 16.46
C ASP A 132 0.35 -12.90 15.60
N MET A 133 0.19 -12.98 14.26
CA MET A 133 0.51 -11.86 13.37
C MET A 133 -0.51 -10.72 13.51
N ARG A 134 -1.79 -11.02 13.74
CA ARG A 134 -2.84 -10.02 13.98
C ARG A 134 -2.58 -9.28 15.28
N GLU A 135 -2.31 -10.00 16.37
CA GLU A 135 -1.94 -9.39 17.65
C GLU A 135 -0.72 -8.49 17.51
N ARG A 136 0.32 -8.94 16.79
CA ARG A 136 1.49 -8.11 16.49
C ARG A 136 1.12 -6.86 15.69
N SER A 137 0.25 -6.97 14.69
CA SER A 137 -0.19 -5.82 13.90
C SER A 137 -0.96 -4.82 14.76
N GLU A 138 -1.88 -5.27 15.62
CA GLU A 138 -2.65 -4.40 16.52
C GLU A 138 -1.76 -3.61 17.48
N GLN A 139 -0.63 -4.19 17.92
CA GLN A 139 0.34 -3.51 18.78
C GLN A 139 1.22 -2.52 18.00
N GLN A 140 1.54 -2.83 16.74
CA GLN A 140 2.64 -2.20 16.02
C GLN A 140 2.21 -1.35 14.81
N ALA A 141 0.92 -1.32 14.47
CA ALA A 141 0.41 -0.66 13.28
C ALA A 141 -1.05 -0.22 13.44
N ASP A 142 -1.55 0.54 12.48
CA ASP A 142 -2.87 1.17 12.49
C ASP A 142 -3.88 0.40 11.63
N GLN A 143 -3.40 -0.45 10.71
CA GLN A 143 -4.20 -1.34 9.87
C GLN A 143 -3.38 -2.57 9.43
N MET A 144 -4.06 -3.65 9.05
CA MET A 144 -3.46 -4.82 8.41
C MET A 144 -4.05 -5.11 7.03
N THR A 145 -3.22 -5.59 6.12
CA THR A 145 -3.61 -6.39 4.97
C THR A 145 -3.50 -7.87 5.36
N PHE A 146 -4.64 -8.56 5.35
CA PHE A 146 -4.74 -9.95 5.81
C PHE A 146 -5.12 -10.90 4.68
N GLU A 147 -4.84 -12.19 4.88
CA GLU A 147 -5.19 -13.25 3.94
C GLU A 147 -5.55 -14.54 4.71
N GLY A 148 -6.57 -15.26 4.24
CA GLY A 148 -6.87 -16.62 4.70
C GLY A 148 -7.68 -16.72 5.98
N PHE A 149 -8.22 -15.61 6.51
CA PHE A 149 -9.17 -15.60 7.62
C PHE A 149 -10.17 -14.44 7.48
N ASP A 150 -11.29 -14.56 8.19
CA ASP A 150 -12.26 -13.48 8.36
C ASP A 150 -11.84 -12.62 9.55
N PRO A 151 -11.53 -11.31 9.37
CA PRO A 151 -11.03 -10.45 10.42
C PRO A 151 -12.12 -10.11 11.46
N ASP A 152 -13.40 -10.33 11.11
CA ASP A 152 -14.58 -10.07 11.94
C ASP A 152 -15.09 -11.36 12.63
N ALA A 153 -14.57 -12.53 12.24
CA ALA A 153 -14.88 -13.78 12.92
C ALA A 153 -14.23 -13.79 14.31
N ALA A 154 -15.07 -13.97 15.34
CA ALA A 154 -14.68 -14.04 16.75
C ALA A 154 -13.82 -15.27 17.07
#